data_AF-R4LUX2-F1
#
_entry.id   AF-R4LUX2-F1
#
_cell.length_a   1.000
_cell.length_b   1.000
_cell.length_c   1.000
_cell.angle_alpha   90.00
_cell.angle_beta   90.00
_cell.angle_gamma   90.00
#
_symmetry.space_group_name_H-M   'P 1'
#
loop_
_entity.id
_entity.type
_entity.pdbx_description
1 polymer ?
#
loop_
_entity_poly.entity_id
_entity_poly.type
_entity_poly.pdbx_seq_one_letter_code
_entity_poly.pdbx_strand_id
1 'polypeptide(L)'
;MLFGLAFPLGWLDAPDHGHLLAMVRNPITKLVVLVLVVLALFHAAHRFRFVLDHGLQLGRFDRVIALWCYGMAVLGSATAGWMLLTM
;
A
#
# COMPACT_ATOMS: atom_id res chain seq x y z
N MET A 1 -0.96 -7.06 -12.15
CA MET A 1 -1.06 -7.41 -13.59
C MET A 1 -2.10 -6.59 -14.31
N LEU A 2 -3.37 -6.56 -13.87
CA LEU A 2 -4.43 -5.77 -14.53
C LEU A 2 -4.05 -4.28 -14.69
N PHE A 3 -3.87 -3.58 -13.57
CA PHE A 3 -3.55 -2.15 -13.56
C PHE A 3 -2.11 -1.80 -13.97
N GLY A 4 -1.17 -2.75 -13.86
CA GLY A 4 0.24 -2.51 -14.16
C GLY A 4 0.67 -2.84 -15.58
N LEU A 5 -0.04 -3.76 -16.25
CA LEU A 5 0.32 -4.29 -17.57
C LEU A 5 -0.89 -4.35 -18.51
N ALA A 6 -1.95 -5.06 -18.12
CA ALA A 6 -3.01 -5.43 -19.07
C ALA A 6 -3.81 -4.24 -19.61
N PHE A 7 -4.22 -3.30 -18.75
CA PHE A 7 -4.89 -2.09 -19.21
C PHE A 7 -3.94 -1.11 -19.93
N PRO A 8 -2.74 -0.79 -19.41
CA PRO A 8 -1.81 0.11 -20.10
C PRO A 8 -1.36 -0.37 -21.48
N LEU A 9 -1.23 -1.70 -21.68
CA LEU A 9 -0.83 -2.29 -22.96
C LEU A 9 -2.02 -2.54 -23.91
N GLY A 10 -3.25 -2.20 -23.51
CA GLY A 10 -4.45 -2.42 -24.32
C GLY A 10 -4.82 -3.89 -24.51
N TRP A 11 -4.35 -4.79 -23.64
CA TRP A 11 -4.73 -6.20 -23.68
C TRP A 11 -6.16 -6.43 -23.19
N LEU A 12 -6.65 -5.51 -22.34
CA LEU A 12 -8.01 -5.47 -21.83
C LEU A 12 -8.49 -4.02 -21.83
N ASP A 13 -9.80 -3.83 -22.04
CA ASP A 13 -10.43 -2.54 -21.83
C ASP A 13 -10.38 -2.15 -20.34
N ALA A 14 -9.90 -0.95 -20.07
CA ALA A 14 -9.86 -0.43 -18.71
C ALA A 14 -11.28 -0.17 -18.20
N PRO A 15 -11.64 -0.63 -16.99
CA PRO A 15 -12.92 -0.29 -16.40
C PRO A 15 -13.02 1.22 -16.18
N ASP A 16 -14.19 1.79 -16.50
CA ASP A 16 -14.45 3.20 -16.26
C ASP A 16 -14.44 3.53 -14.74
N HIS A 17 -14.19 4.79 -14.41
CA HIS A 17 -14.22 5.28 -13.03
C HIS A 17 -15.51 4.87 -12.30
N GLY A 18 -16.69 4.98 -12.94
CA GLY A 18 -17.96 4.65 -12.31
C GLY A 18 -18.02 3.19 -11.85
N HIS A 19 -17.47 2.28 -12.66
CA HIS A 19 -17.41 0.86 -12.35
C HIS A 19 -16.48 0.59 -11.16
N LEU A 20 -15.28 1.17 -11.17
CA LEU A 20 -14.31 1.01 -10.07
C LEU A 20 -14.86 1.58 -8.75
N LEU A 21 -15.53 2.73 -8.80
CA LEU A 21 -16.14 3.34 -7.61
C LEU A 21 -17.24 2.44 -7.03
N ALA A 22 -18.08 1.83 -7.88
CA ALA A 22 -19.10 0.89 -7.43
C ALA A 22 -18.47 -0.34 -6.74
N MET A 23 -17.36 -0.86 -7.25
CA MET A 23 -16.64 -1.97 -6.62
C MET A 23 -16.06 -1.58 -5.25
N VAL A 24 -15.43 -0.40 -5.16
CA VAL A 24 -14.84 0.10 -3.91
C VAL A 24 -15.91 0.49 -2.90
N ARG A 25 -17.13 0.82 -3.30
CA ARG A 25 -18.23 1.07 -2.36
C ARG A 25 -18.71 -0.18 -1.61
N ASN A 26 -18.45 -1.38 -2.15
CA ASN A 26 -18.78 -2.62 -1.44
C ASN A 26 -17.90 -2.76 -0.17
N PRO A 27 -18.49 -2.94 1.03
CA PRO A 27 -17.74 -3.00 2.29
C PRO A 27 -16.73 -4.15 2.34
N ILE A 28 -17.01 -5.27 1.68
CA ILE A 28 -16.07 -6.41 1.60
C ILE A 28 -14.84 -6.00 0.78
N THR A 29 -15.04 -5.34 -0.37
CA THR A 29 -13.94 -4.83 -1.19
C THR A 29 -13.13 -3.79 -0.43
N LYS A 30 -13.77 -2.85 0.29
CA LYS A 30 -13.06 -1.88 1.14
C LYS A 30 -12.16 -2.59 2.15
N LEU A 31 -12.69 -3.59 2.84
CA LEU A 31 -11.93 -4.36 3.83
C LEU A 31 -10.74 -5.07 3.18
N VAL A 32 -10.96 -5.75 2.05
CA VAL A 32 -9.89 -6.45 1.32
C VAL A 32 -8.81 -5.46 0.87
N VAL A 33 -9.18 -4.33 0.27
CA VAL A 33 -8.24 -3.30 -0.16
C VAL A 33 -7.46 -2.74 1.03
N LEU A 34 -8.14 -2.44 2.14
CA LEU A 34 -7.49 -1.96 3.36
C LEU A 34 -6.47 -2.97 3.88
N VAL A 35 -6.86 -4.23 4.05
CA VAL A 35 -5.96 -5.30 4.53
C VAL A 35 -4.76 -5.46 3.60
N LEU A 36 -4.96 -5.45 2.28
CA LEU A 36 -3.88 -5.57 1.30
C LEU A 36 -2.91 -4.38 1.38
N VAL A 37 -3.43 -3.15 1.48
CA VAL A 37 -2.61 -1.94 1.58
C VAL A 37 -1.81 -1.95 2.89
N VAL A 38 -2.45 -2.22 4.02
CA VAL A 38 -1.79 -2.32 5.32
C VAL A 38 -0.68 -3.38 5.28
N LEU A 39 -1.00 -4.59 4.84
CA LEU A 39 -0.02 -5.69 4.81
C LEU A 39 1.15 -5.37 3.87
N ALA A 40 0.89 -4.78 2.70
CA ALA A 40 1.94 -4.37 1.77
C ALA A 40 2.84 -3.27 2.36
N LEU A 41 2.26 -2.28 3.05
CA LEU A 41 3.01 -1.20 3.70
C LEU A 41 3.90 -1.74 4.83
N PHE A 42 3.37 -2.59 5.71
CA PHE A 42 4.16 -3.19 6.79
C PHE A 42 5.23 -4.15 6.27
N HIS A 43 4.91 -4.93 5.22
CA HIS A 43 5.90 -5.78 4.56
C HIS A 43 7.03 -4.94 3.93
N ALA A 44 6.68 -3.86 3.23
CA ALA A 44 7.65 -2.94 2.65
C ALA A 44 8.51 -2.27 3.74
N ALA A 45 7.90 -1.77 4.81
CA ALA A 45 8.61 -1.16 5.94
C ALA A 45 9.62 -2.13 6.59
N HIS A 46 9.21 -3.38 6.80
CA HIS A 46 10.07 -4.42 7.36
C HIS A 46 11.25 -4.71 6.44
N ARG A 47 11.00 -4.94 5.14
CA ARG A 47 12.07 -5.22 4.17
C ARG A 47 12.99 -4.03 3.96
N PHE A 48 12.44 -2.81 3.94
CA PHE A 48 13.21 -1.58 3.74
C PHE A 48 14.15 -1.31 4.92
N ARG A 49 13.69 -1.58 6.15
CA ARG A 49 14.55 -1.56 7.34
C ARG A 49 15.75 -2.49 7.18
N PHE A 50 15.57 -3.73 6.73
CA PHE A 50 16.69 -4.65 6.49
C PHE A 50 17.65 -4.15 5.40
N VAL A 51 17.12 -3.58 4.32
CA VAL A 51 17.95 -2.98 3.25
C VAL A 51 18.79 -1.83 3.80
N LEU A 52 18.24 -0.96 4.64
CA LEU A 52 18.96 0.15 5.24
C LEU A 52 20.00 -0.32 6.28
N ASP A 53 19.60 -1.25 7.13
CA ASP A 53 20.43 -1.77 8.22
C ASP A 53 21.61 -2.60 7.68
N HIS A 54 21.33 -3.61 6.85
CA HIS A 54 22.33 -4.54 6.34
C HIS A 54 22.89 -4.16 4.97
N GLY A 55 22.04 -3.64 4.08
CA GLY A 55 22.47 -3.28 2.72
C GLY A 55 23.29 -1.99 2.67
N LEU A 56 22.88 -0.96 3.43
CA LEU A 56 23.60 0.31 3.51
C LEU A 56 24.47 0.45 4.77
N GLN A 57 24.45 -0.53 5.69
CA GLN A 57 25.22 -0.53 6.95
C GLN A 57 24.84 0.63 7.91
N LEU A 58 23.59 1.12 7.86
CA LEU A 58 23.11 2.18 8.75
C LEU A 58 22.62 1.67 10.12
N GLY A 59 23.05 0.49 10.58
CA GLY A 59 22.53 -0.12 11.82
C GLY A 59 22.67 0.70 13.09
N ARG A 60 23.59 1.68 13.13
CA ARG A 60 23.66 2.65 14.24
C ARG A 60 22.41 3.54 14.35
N PHE A 61 21.70 3.74 13.25
CA PHE A 61 20.46 4.53 13.17
C PHE A 61 19.19 3.66 13.19
N ASP A 62 19.31 2.38 13.57
CA ASP A 62 18.24 1.41 13.50
C ASP A 62 16.92 1.89 14.13
N ARG A 63 16.98 2.56 15.29
CA ARG A 63 15.79 3.11 15.96
C ARG A 63 15.12 4.21 15.14
N VAL A 64 15.89 5.10 14.53
CA VAL A 64 15.38 6.18 13.66
C VAL A 64 14.78 5.58 12.39
N ILE A 65 15.46 4.59 11.80
CA ILE A 65 14.98 3.87 10.62
C ILE A 65 13.68 3.13 10.92
N ALA A 66 13.57 2.45 12.07
CA ALA A 66 12.34 1.80 12.52
C ALA A 66 11.20 2.81 12.61
N LEU A 67 11.45 3.93 13.30
CA LEU A 67 10.45 4.96 13.52
C LEU A 67 9.90 5.50 12.19
N TRP A 68 10.78 5.80 11.24
CA TRP A 68 10.36 6.27 9.92
C TRP A 68 9.67 5.18 9.10
N CYS A 69 10.19 3.95 9.05
CA CYS A 69 9.61 2.87 8.25
C CYS A 69 8.22 2.49 8.77
N TYR A 70 8.10 2.17 10.05
CA TYR A 70 6.83 1.76 10.64
C TYR A 70 5.89 2.94 10.84
N GLY A 71 6.42 4.14 11.16
CA GLY A 71 5.62 5.36 11.24
C GLY A 71 4.94 5.69 9.92
N MET A 72 5.68 5.64 8.81
CA MET A 72 5.10 5.83 7.47
C MET A 72 4.11 4.72 7.10
N ALA A 73 4.36 3.47 7.50
CA ALA A 73 3.39 2.39 7.29
C ALA A 73 2.08 2.62 8.06
N VAL A 74 2.16 3.08 9.32
CA VAL A 74 0.98 3.43 10.14
C VAL A 74 0.23 4.62 9.54
N LEU A 75 0.94 5.70 9.19
CA LEU A 75 0.35 6.88 8.57
C LEU A 75 -0.34 6.51 7.24
N GLY A 76 0.34 5.77 6.36
CA GLY A 76 -0.24 5.30 5.10
C GLY A 76 -1.47 4.41 5.30
N SER A 77 -1.44 3.54 6.31
CA SER A 77 -2.57 2.69 6.68
C SER A 77 -3.77 3.51 7.17
N ALA A 78 -3.52 4.52 8.01
CA ALA A 78 -4.55 5.41 8.51
C ALA A 78 -5.17 6.26 7.39
N THR A 79 -4.33 6.81 6.50
CA THR A 79 -4.80 7.55 5.32
C THR A 79 -5.64 6.68 4.40
N ALA A 80 -5.21 5.43 4.12
CA ALA A 80 -5.97 4.50 3.31
C ALA A 80 -7.34 4.16 3.94
N GLY A 81 -7.36 3.89 5.25
CA GLY A 81 -8.60 3.67 6.00
C GLY A 81 -9.53 4.88 5.95
N TRP A 82 -8.99 6.08 6.18
CA TRP A 82 -9.76 7.31 6.10
C TRP A 82 -10.37 7.52 4.72
N MET A 83 -9.57 7.40 3.65
CA MET A 83 -10.06 7.54 2.27
C MET A 83 -11.18 6.54 1.97
N LEU A 84 -11.01 5.26 2.31
CA LEU A 84 -12.01 4.23 2.07
C LEU A 84 -13.30 4.48 2.87
N LEU A 85 -13.22 5.06 4.06
CA LEU A 85 -14.40 5.40 4.86
C LEU A 85 -15.13 6.64 4.33
N THR A 86 -14.42 7.59 3.71
CA THR A 86 -15.02 8.83 3.18
C THR A 86 -15.64 8.69 1.77
N MET A 87 -15.41 7.57 1.08
CA MET A 87 -15.90 7.28 -0.28
C MET A 87 -17.31 6.69 -0.36
#